data_AF-A0A2R6IZZ4-F1
#
_entry.id   AF-A0A2R6IZZ4-F1
#
_cell.length_a   1.000
_cell.length_b   1.000
_cell.length_c   1.000
_cell.angle_alpha   90.00
_cell.angle_beta   90.00
_cell.angle_gamma   90.00
#
_symmetry.space_group_name_H-M   'P 1'
#
loop_
_entity.id
_entity.type
_entity.pdbx_description
1 polymer ?
#
loop_
_entity_poly.entity_id
_entity_poly.type
_entity_poly.pdbx_seq_one_letter_code
_entity_poly.pdbx_strand_id
1 'polypeptide(L)'
;MSGNEREGLDAAESDVDPEVDGDDEAGPTTAEQATGTDATDDGAAEAADAEAEAETGPAFDEDVMPDEEADLLIPVEDYLGAGAHIGTQQKTEDMERFIHRVRTDGLYVLDVSTTDSRIRTAADFLANYEPEQILVASSRQYGRFPAEKFAEAVGARARTGRFIPGTLTNPDYDGYIEPDVVVVTDPIGDAQAVKEAITVGIPVIAMCDSNNQTANVDLVIPTNNKGRKALSVVYWLLANETLDRRGAEPAYALEDFETEL
;
A
#
# COMPACT_ATOMS: atom_id res chain seq x y z
N MET A 1 31.99 -18.21 62.95
CA MET A 1 32.34 -16.79 63.13
C MET A 1 31.61 -16.00 62.05
N SER A 2 30.81 -15.01 62.45
CA SER A 2 30.38 -13.82 61.69
C SER A 2 29.89 -14.07 60.25
N GLY A 3 28.59 -13.98 59.92
CA GLY A 3 27.72 -12.85 60.23
C GLY A 3 28.05 -11.68 59.31
N ASN A 4 27.24 -11.45 58.28
CA ASN A 4 27.08 -10.13 57.68
C ASN A 4 25.69 -10.03 57.02
N GLU A 5 24.77 -9.52 57.83
CA GLU A 5 23.45 -9.03 57.47
C GLU A 5 23.55 -7.86 56.48
N ARG A 6 22.61 -7.80 55.53
CA ARG A 6 22.17 -6.54 54.92
C ARG A 6 20.65 -6.58 54.83
N GLU A 7 20.06 -6.12 55.93
CA GLU A 7 18.70 -5.58 56.00
C GLU A 7 18.54 -4.35 55.11
N GLY A 8 17.30 -4.21 54.61
CA GLY A 8 16.57 -2.95 54.63
C GLY A 8 16.82 -2.00 53.48
N LEU A 9 15.83 -1.87 52.59
CA LEU A 9 15.37 -0.60 52.01
C LEU A 9 14.02 -0.84 51.33
N ASP A 10 12.97 -0.82 52.16
CA ASP A 10 11.59 -0.56 51.74
C ASP A 10 11.52 0.87 51.20
N ALA A 11 11.10 1.03 49.94
CA ALA A 11 10.73 2.33 49.39
C ALA A 11 9.20 2.47 49.51
N ALA A 12 8.78 3.12 50.59
CA ALA A 12 7.39 3.50 50.83
C ALA A 12 6.95 4.61 49.87
N GLU A 13 5.69 4.48 49.47
CA GLU A 13 4.86 5.48 48.79
C GLU A 13 4.88 6.82 49.52
N SER A 14 4.87 7.92 48.76
CA SER A 14 4.29 9.18 49.24
C SER A 14 3.80 10.02 48.07
N ASP A 15 2.48 10.10 48.00
CA ASP A 15 1.70 11.18 47.38
C ASP A 15 2.20 12.54 47.87
N VAL A 16 2.43 13.48 46.94
CA VAL A 16 2.52 14.90 47.27
C VAL A 16 1.92 15.74 46.14
N ASP A 17 0.73 16.26 46.40
CA ASP A 17 0.26 17.60 46.03
C ASP A 17 -0.91 17.93 47.00
N PRO A 18 -1.35 19.19 47.19
CA PRO A 18 -0.84 20.49 46.71
C PRO A 18 -0.89 21.60 47.80
N GLU A 19 -0.85 22.87 47.35
CA GLU A 19 -1.30 24.13 47.99
C GLU A 19 -0.21 25.06 48.58
N VAL A 20 -0.10 26.27 48.00
CA VAL A 20 -0.27 27.55 48.73
C VAL A 20 -0.92 28.59 47.81
N ASP A 21 -1.98 29.18 48.37
CA ASP A 21 -2.92 30.21 47.96
C ASP A 21 -2.38 31.63 47.69
N GLY A 22 -3.30 32.44 47.16
CA GLY A 22 -3.42 33.87 47.50
C GLY A 22 -3.75 34.74 46.28
N ASP A 23 -5.00 34.72 45.80
CA ASP A 23 -6.07 35.69 46.15
C ASP A 23 -5.88 37.07 45.51
N ASP A 24 -6.80 37.43 44.61
CA ASP A 24 -7.64 38.61 44.85
C ASP A 24 -8.95 38.53 44.04
N GLU A 25 -10.01 38.94 44.73
CA GLU A 25 -11.42 38.64 44.52
C GLU A 25 -12.13 39.41 43.39
N ALA A 26 -13.31 38.86 43.07
CA ALA A 26 -14.62 39.54 43.02
C ALA A 26 -15.31 39.61 41.63
N GLY A 27 -16.36 38.79 41.50
CA GLY A 27 -17.36 38.83 40.42
C GLY A 27 -18.46 39.89 40.63
N PRO A 28 -19.74 39.57 40.38
CA PRO A 28 -20.36 39.41 39.07
C PRO A 28 -21.67 40.24 38.95
N THR A 29 -22.19 40.48 37.73
CA THR A 29 -23.59 40.95 37.55
C THR A 29 -24.27 40.43 36.28
N THR A 30 -25.17 39.46 36.50
CA THR A 30 -26.55 39.30 35.99
C THR A 30 -27.06 40.00 34.71
N ALA A 31 -27.61 39.16 33.82
CA ALA A 31 -28.97 39.16 33.22
C ALA A 31 -29.59 40.46 32.64
N GLU A 32 -30.08 40.38 31.38
CA GLU A 32 -31.54 40.52 31.09
C GLU A 32 -31.88 40.15 29.63
N GLN A 33 -33.06 39.53 29.48
CA GLN A 33 -33.79 39.18 28.25
C GLN A 33 -34.67 40.35 27.77
N ALA A 34 -35.09 40.34 26.50
CA ALA A 34 -36.46 40.63 26.00
C ALA A 34 -36.39 40.90 24.47
N THR A 35 -36.86 39.99 23.60
CA THR A 35 -38.24 39.80 23.07
C THR A 35 -38.77 40.92 22.17
N GLY A 36 -39.31 40.53 21.01
CA GLY A 36 -40.08 41.40 20.10
C GLY A 36 -40.47 40.68 18.80
N THR A 37 -41.72 40.26 18.73
CA THR A 37 -42.39 39.39 17.74
C THR A 37 -43.16 40.21 16.70
N ASP A 38 -43.30 39.69 15.46
CA ASP A 38 -44.52 39.67 14.59
C ASP A 38 -44.08 39.23 13.16
N ALA A 39 -44.47 38.10 12.56
CA ALA A 39 -45.77 37.47 12.24
C ALA A 39 -46.48 38.04 10.98
N THR A 40 -46.37 37.26 9.88
CA THR A 40 -47.35 36.98 8.78
C THR A 40 -47.83 38.15 7.89
N ASP A 41 -48.01 38.05 6.57
CA ASP A 41 -48.71 37.01 5.80
C ASP A 41 -48.52 37.20 4.26
N ASP A 42 -48.81 36.11 3.54
CA ASP A 42 -49.42 36.00 2.21
C ASP A 42 -48.61 35.99 0.90
N GLY A 43 -48.92 34.95 0.09
CA GLY A 43 -48.76 34.98 -1.37
C GLY A 43 -48.11 33.77 -2.03
N ALA A 44 -48.79 32.61 -2.04
CA ALA A 44 -48.39 31.43 -2.83
C ALA A 44 -48.94 31.46 -4.28
N ALA A 45 -48.10 30.91 -5.18
CA ALA A 45 -48.38 30.20 -6.44
C ALA A 45 -48.75 30.98 -7.72
N GLU A 46 -47.84 30.92 -8.70
CA GLU A 46 -48.13 30.34 -10.04
C GLU A 46 -46.82 29.87 -10.73
N ALA A 47 -46.95 28.79 -11.51
CA ALA A 47 -45.89 27.91 -12.01
C ALA A 47 -45.29 28.33 -13.37
N ALA A 48 -44.05 27.92 -13.63
CA ALA A 48 -43.54 27.62 -14.97
C ALA A 48 -42.32 26.68 -14.92
N ASP A 49 -42.44 25.56 -15.64
CA ASP A 49 -41.45 24.52 -15.93
C ASP A 49 -40.05 25.00 -16.32
N ALA A 50 -39.02 24.30 -15.81
CA ALA A 50 -37.77 24.00 -16.53
C ALA A 50 -37.00 22.85 -15.86
N GLU A 51 -37.12 21.67 -16.47
CA GLU A 51 -36.06 20.67 -16.73
C GLU A 51 -35.26 20.06 -15.56
N ALA A 52 -35.64 18.82 -15.27
CA ALA A 52 -34.91 17.69 -14.67
C ALA A 52 -33.42 17.90 -14.29
N GLU A 53 -33.16 17.99 -12.99
CA GLU A 53 -31.87 17.65 -12.42
C GLU A 53 -31.72 16.12 -12.39
N ALA A 54 -30.82 15.60 -13.23
CA ALA A 54 -30.40 14.22 -13.16
C ALA A 54 -29.59 14.00 -11.87
N GLU A 55 -30.03 13.06 -11.05
CA GLU A 55 -29.27 12.59 -9.88
C GLU A 55 -27.92 12.04 -10.33
N THR A 56 -26.85 12.77 -10.04
CA THR A 56 -25.47 12.29 -10.19
C THR A 56 -25.14 11.37 -9.01
N GLY A 57 -25.29 10.06 -9.21
CA GLY A 57 -24.56 9.06 -8.43
C GLY A 57 -23.04 9.21 -8.66
N PRO A 58 -22.19 8.55 -7.85
CA PRO A 58 -20.74 8.66 -8.04
C PRO A 58 -20.39 8.03 -9.40
N ALA A 59 -19.88 8.85 -10.32
CA ALA A 59 -19.36 8.38 -11.59
C ALA A 59 -18.10 7.56 -11.31
N PHE A 60 -18.13 6.27 -11.63
CA PHE A 60 -16.92 5.47 -11.71
C PHE A 60 -16.05 6.07 -12.82
N ASP A 61 -14.77 6.33 -12.51
CA ASP A 61 -13.77 6.92 -13.42
C ASP A 61 -13.53 5.96 -14.61
N GLU A 62 -14.22 6.19 -15.73
CA GLU A 62 -14.21 5.30 -16.91
C GLU A 62 -13.10 5.65 -17.93
N ASP A 63 -12.53 6.86 -17.88
CA ASP A 63 -11.47 7.29 -18.81
C ASP A 63 -10.09 7.29 -18.14
N VAL A 64 -9.37 6.17 -18.29
CA VAL A 64 -7.98 5.98 -17.84
C VAL A 64 -7.03 5.71 -19.04
N MET A 65 -7.50 5.83 -20.30
CA MET A 65 -6.76 5.37 -21.49
C MET A 65 -6.76 6.36 -22.67
N PRO A 66 -5.69 6.40 -23.48
CA PRO A 66 -5.73 6.91 -24.85
C PRO A 66 -6.12 5.79 -25.86
N ASP A 67 -7.35 5.85 -26.37
CA ASP A 67 -7.89 5.38 -27.67
C ASP A 67 -7.52 4.04 -28.36
N GLU A 68 -6.77 3.11 -27.78
CA GLU A 68 -6.66 1.74 -28.33
C GLU A 68 -6.95 0.68 -27.26
N GLU A 69 -7.90 -0.22 -27.54
CA GLU A 69 -8.10 -1.47 -26.80
C GLU A 69 -6.78 -2.25 -26.81
N ALA A 70 -5.95 -2.01 -25.80
CA ALA A 70 -4.75 -2.78 -25.57
C ALA A 70 -5.16 -4.23 -25.26
N ASP A 71 -4.46 -5.18 -25.86
CA ASP A 71 -4.52 -6.60 -25.49
C ASP A 71 -3.99 -6.73 -24.05
N LEU A 72 -4.85 -6.46 -23.06
CA LEU A 72 -4.55 -6.50 -21.63
C LEU A 72 -4.72 -7.92 -21.11
N LEU A 73 -3.95 -8.27 -20.08
CA LEU A 73 -4.00 -9.61 -19.46
C LEU A 73 -5.36 -9.93 -18.82
N ILE A 74 -6.01 -8.89 -18.30
CA ILE A 74 -7.36 -8.93 -17.75
C ILE A 74 -8.16 -7.73 -18.25
N PRO A 75 -9.51 -7.83 -18.25
CA PRO A 75 -10.37 -6.70 -18.54
C PRO A 75 -10.02 -5.46 -17.70
N VAL A 76 -10.19 -4.28 -18.29
CA VAL A 76 -9.86 -2.99 -17.64
C VAL A 76 -10.64 -2.84 -16.34
N GLU A 77 -11.87 -3.30 -16.33
CA GLU A 77 -12.80 -3.26 -15.20
C GLU A 77 -12.24 -3.99 -13.97
N ASP A 78 -11.49 -5.07 -14.17
CA ASP A 78 -10.90 -5.85 -13.08
C ASP A 78 -9.70 -5.11 -12.46
N TYR A 79 -8.86 -4.47 -13.29
CA TYR A 79 -7.79 -3.60 -12.80
C TYR A 79 -8.34 -2.38 -12.04
N LEU A 80 -9.42 -1.77 -12.55
CA LEU A 80 -10.08 -0.63 -11.91
C LEU A 80 -10.78 -1.04 -10.62
N GLY A 81 -11.49 -2.17 -10.62
CA GLY A 81 -12.19 -2.74 -9.46
C GLY A 81 -11.25 -3.17 -8.32
N ALA A 82 -10.02 -3.58 -8.66
CA ALA A 82 -8.96 -3.86 -7.70
C ALA A 82 -8.28 -2.58 -7.15
N GLY A 83 -8.43 -1.45 -7.83
CA GLY A 83 -7.82 -0.18 -7.46
C GLY A 83 -6.30 -0.12 -7.72
N ALA A 84 -5.81 -0.86 -8.73
CA ALA A 84 -4.38 -0.87 -9.09
C ALA A 84 -3.88 0.49 -9.60
N HIS A 85 -4.76 1.27 -10.22
CA HIS A 85 -4.48 2.61 -10.76
C HIS A 85 -4.44 3.72 -9.69
N ILE A 86 -4.95 3.46 -8.48
CA ILE A 86 -5.07 4.48 -7.43
C ILE A 86 -3.72 4.66 -6.74
N GLY A 87 -3.05 5.78 -7.02
CA GLY A 87 -1.82 6.17 -6.33
C GLY A 87 -2.06 7.01 -5.07
N THR A 88 -1.04 7.74 -4.66
CA THR A 88 -1.07 8.64 -3.48
C THR A 88 -1.20 10.11 -3.88
N GLN A 89 -1.19 11.01 -2.89
CA GLN A 89 -1.11 12.46 -3.10
C GLN A 89 0.32 12.96 -3.34
N GLN A 90 1.33 12.12 -3.13
CA GLN A 90 2.74 12.47 -3.31
C GLN A 90 3.25 11.85 -4.61
N LYS A 91 4.07 12.59 -5.34
CA LYS A 91 4.77 12.09 -6.53
C LYS A 91 6.29 12.25 -6.39
N THR A 92 7.02 11.32 -6.98
CA THR A 92 8.45 11.42 -7.24
C THR A 92 8.70 11.71 -8.72
N GLU A 93 9.83 12.34 -9.05
CA GLU A 93 10.22 12.66 -10.43
C GLU A 93 10.32 11.39 -11.29
N ASP A 94 10.90 10.33 -10.73
CA ASP A 94 11.05 9.01 -11.36
C ASP A 94 9.73 8.38 -11.84
N MET A 95 8.65 8.64 -11.10
CA MET A 95 7.34 8.03 -11.34
C MET A 95 6.44 8.87 -12.24
N GLU A 96 6.83 10.10 -12.60
CA GLU A 96 6.01 10.99 -13.43
C GLU A 96 5.65 10.37 -14.78
N ARG A 97 6.54 9.57 -15.36
CA ARG A 97 6.31 8.85 -16.63
C ARG A 97 5.22 7.77 -16.57
N PHE A 98 4.83 7.33 -15.37
CA PHE A 98 3.80 6.31 -15.17
C PHE A 98 2.46 6.90 -14.71
N ILE A 99 2.42 8.19 -14.45
CA ILE A 99 1.23 8.91 -13.99
C ILE A 99 0.47 9.41 -15.22
N HIS A 100 -0.78 9.00 -15.37
CA HIS A 100 -1.65 9.43 -16.47
C HIS A 100 -2.29 10.79 -16.17
N ARG A 101 -2.99 10.88 -15.04
CA ARG A 101 -3.72 12.11 -14.62
C ARG A 101 -3.77 12.25 -13.11
N VAL A 102 -4.23 13.42 -12.66
CA VAL A 102 -4.56 13.68 -11.25
C VAL A 102 -6.08 13.70 -11.10
N ARG A 103 -6.61 12.99 -10.12
CA ARG A 103 -8.05 13.02 -9.81
C ARG A 103 -8.43 14.31 -9.07
N THR A 104 -9.72 14.62 -9.01
CA THR A 104 -10.27 15.75 -8.25
C THR A 104 -9.86 15.76 -6.78
N ASP A 105 -9.65 14.58 -6.20
CA ASP A 105 -9.25 14.41 -4.79
C ASP A 105 -7.74 14.63 -4.55
N GLY A 106 -6.97 14.93 -5.61
CA GLY A 106 -5.51 15.09 -5.55
C GLY A 106 -4.72 13.77 -5.53
N LEU A 107 -5.38 12.62 -5.75
CA LEU A 107 -4.69 11.35 -5.95
C LEU A 107 -4.17 11.22 -7.38
N TYR A 108 -2.93 10.77 -7.53
CA TYR A 108 -2.34 10.45 -8.82
C TYR A 108 -2.91 9.12 -9.35
N VAL A 109 -3.30 9.12 -10.62
CA VAL A 109 -3.79 7.93 -11.33
C VAL A 109 -2.65 7.37 -12.17
N LEU A 110 -2.31 6.11 -11.91
CA LEU A 110 -1.30 5.36 -12.68
C LEU A 110 -1.92 4.79 -13.96
N ASP A 111 -1.12 4.74 -15.02
CA ASP A 111 -1.51 4.13 -16.29
C ASP A 111 -1.46 2.59 -16.21
N VAL A 112 -2.63 1.95 -16.35
CA VAL A 112 -2.80 0.49 -16.31
C VAL A 112 -2.14 -0.20 -17.49
N SER A 113 -2.08 0.43 -18.67
CA SER A 113 -1.41 -0.15 -19.84
C SER A 113 0.07 -0.36 -19.59
N THR A 114 0.69 0.65 -18.97
CA THR A 114 2.10 0.57 -18.61
C THR A 114 2.31 -0.47 -17.51
N THR A 115 1.39 -0.61 -16.55
CA THR A 115 1.43 -1.69 -15.55
C THR A 115 1.43 -3.06 -16.23
N ASP A 116 0.52 -3.31 -17.16
CA ASP A 116 0.38 -4.60 -17.86
C ASP A 116 1.65 -4.96 -18.65
N SER A 117 2.17 -4.01 -19.43
CA SER A 117 3.42 -4.18 -20.18
C SER A 117 4.61 -4.53 -19.26
N ARG A 118 4.67 -3.91 -18.07
CA ARG A 118 5.71 -4.20 -17.07
C ARG A 118 5.52 -5.54 -16.38
N ILE A 119 4.29 -5.97 -16.12
CA ILE A 119 3.99 -7.30 -15.58
C ILE A 119 4.46 -8.37 -16.58
N ARG A 120 4.15 -8.21 -17.88
CA ARG A 120 4.62 -9.13 -18.92
C ARG A 120 6.15 -9.20 -18.95
N THR A 121 6.82 -8.05 -18.96
CA THR A 121 8.29 -7.97 -18.93
C THR A 121 8.88 -8.63 -17.67
N ALA A 122 8.23 -8.45 -16.52
CA ALA A 122 8.66 -9.07 -15.26
C ALA A 122 8.47 -10.59 -15.28
N ALA A 123 7.36 -11.08 -15.82
CA ALA A 123 7.12 -12.51 -15.99
C ALA A 123 8.10 -13.15 -16.97
N ASP A 124 8.41 -12.47 -18.09
CA ASP A 124 9.46 -12.88 -19.03
C ASP A 124 10.81 -13.00 -18.34
N PHE A 125 11.14 -12.03 -17.49
CA PHE A 125 12.38 -12.04 -16.73
C PHE A 125 12.41 -13.21 -15.73
N LEU A 126 11.36 -13.38 -14.92
CA LEU A 126 11.25 -14.43 -13.89
C LEU A 126 11.19 -15.85 -14.47
N ALA A 127 10.68 -16.00 -15.69
CA ALA A 127 10.63 -17.29 -16.38
C ALA A 127 12.02 -17.86 -16.68
N ASN A 128 13.05 -17.00 -16.83
CA ASN A 128 14.43 -17.42 -17.10
C ASN A 128 15.18 -17.96 -15.87
N TYR A 129 14.65 -17.73 -14.67
CA TYR A 129 15.27 -18.16 -13.41
C TYR A 129 14.64 -19.44 -12.89
N GLU A 130 15.41 -20.23 -12.16
CA GLU A 130 14.89 -21.38 -11.43
C GLU A 130 13.99 -20.91 -10.27
N PRO A 131 12.87 -21.61 -9.97
CA PRO A 131 11.96 -21.25 -8.89
C PRO A 131 12.67 -20.94 -7.57
N GLU A 132 13.61 -21.80 -7.18
CA GLU A 132 14.28 -21.76 -5.88
C GLU A 132 15.20 -20.54 -5.70
N GLN A 133 15.61 -19.92 -6.81
CA GLN A 133 16.49 -18.75 -6.86
C GLN A 133 15.72 -17.43 -6.82
N ILE A 134 14.39 -17.47 -6.90
CA ILE A 134 13.55 -16.29 -6.78
C ILE A 134 13.23 -16.06 -5.31
N LEU A 135 13.58 -14.87 -4.80
CA LEU A 135 13.18 -14.43 -3.46
C LEU A 135 12.09 -13.37 -3.56
N VAL A 136 10.97 -13.59 -2.87
CA VAL A 136 9.93 -12.57 -2.69
C VAL A 136 10.01 -12.01 -1.28
N ALA A 137 10.13 -10.70 -1.16
CA ALA A 137 10.19 -9.98 0.10
C ALA A 137 8.98 -9.04 0.25
N SER A 138 8.30 -9.14 1.40
CA SER A 138 7.17 -8.27 1.73
C SER A 138 7.04 -8.05 3.24
N SER A 139 7.30 -6.84 3.70
CA SER A 139 7.08 -6.43 5.09
C SER A 139 5.66 -5.97 5.38
N ARG A 140 4.96 -5.49 4.35
CA ARG A 140 3.61 -4.92 4.42
C ARG A 140 2.58 -5.98 4.77
N GLN A 141 1.67 -5.67 5.70
CA GLN A 141 0.67 -6.62 6.19
C GLN A 141 -0.19 -7.23 5.06
N TYR A 142 -0.71 -6.40 4.15
CA TYR A 142 -1.51 -6.87 3.01
C TYR A 142 -0.69 -7.53 1.90
N GLY A 143 0.63 -7.35 1.88
CA GLY A 143 1.51 -7.97 0.89
C GLY A 143 2.03 -9.35 1.31
N ARG A 144 1.96 -9.71 2.61
CA ARG A 144 2.47 -11.00 3.11
C ARG A 144 1.77 -12.19 2.48
N PHE A 145 0.44 -12.19 2.52
CA PHE A 145 -0.34 -13.32 2.03
C PHE A 145 -0.23 -13.51 0.51
N PRO A 146 -0.41 -12.46 -0.34
CA PRO A 146 -0.17 -12.60 -1.78
C PRO A 146 1.26 -13.02 -2.14
N ALA A 147 2.28 -12.54 -1.41
CA ALA A 147 3.67 -12.92 -1.63
C ALA A 147 3.95 -14.40 -1.28
N GLU A 148 3.38 -14.90 -0.18
CA GLU A 148 3.42 -16.32 0.19
C GLU A 148 2.72 -17.19 -0.85
N LYS A 149 1.55 -16.77 -1.32
CA LYS A 149 0.79 -17.48 -2.35
C LYS A 149 1.49 -17.51 -3.70
N PHE A 150 2.10 -16.39 -4.09
CA PHE A 150 2.96 -16.34 -5.27
C PHE A 150 4.13 -17.32 -5.15
N ALA A 151 4.77 -17.38 -3.97
CA ALA A 151 5.88 -18.29 -3.73
C ALA A 151 5.46 -19.75 -3.77
N GLU A 152 4.29 -20.08 -3.20
CA GLU A 152 3.67 -21.41 -3.31
C GLU A 152 3.40 -21.79 -4.77
N ALA A 153 2.83 -20.87 -5.56
CA ALA A 153 2.46 -21.12 -6.94
C ALA A 153 3.65 -21.30 -7.89
N VAL A 154 4.67 -20.45 -7.76
CA VAL A 154 5.84 -20.46 -8.63
C VAL A 154 6.92 -21.44 -8.14
N GLY A 155 6.86 -21.85 -6.86
CA GLY A 155 7.92 -22.60 -6.17
C GLY A 155 9.07 -21.71 -5.68
N ALA A 156 8.80 -20.42 -5.50
CA ALA A 156 9.79 -19.43 -5.05
C ALA A 156 9.98 -19.43 -3.52
N ARG A 157 11.03 -18.77 -3.06
CA ARG A 157 11.26 -18.56 -1.61
C ARG A 157 10.61 -17.25 -1.18
N ALA A 158 9.80 -17.29 -0.14
CA ALA A 158 9.20 -16.08 0.46
C ALA A 158 9.87 -15.71 1.79
N ARG A 159 10.12 -14.41 1.96
CA ARG A 159 10.45 -13.78 3.24
C ARG A 159 9.45 -12.67 3.52
N THR A 160 8.40 -13.04 4.25
CA THR A 160 7.34 -12.15 4.66
C THR A 160 7.57 -11.62 6.08
N GLY A 161 7.06 -10.42 6.34
CA GLY A 161 7.21 -9.75 7.63
C GLY A 161 8.53 -9.00 7.78
N ARG A 162 9.10 -9.02 8.98
CA ARG A 162 10.31 -8.24 9.26
C ARG A 162 11.52 -8.88 8.58
N PHE A 163 12.08 -8.20 7.59
CA PHE A 163 13.33 -8.62 6.96
C PHE A 163 14.48 -8.50 7.96
N ILE A 164 15.17 -9.62 8.23
CA ILE A 164 16.29 -9.64 9.17
C ILE A 164 17.54 -9.13 8.43
N PRO A 165 18.21 -8.09 8.92
CA PRO A 165 19.46 -7.62 8.32
C PRO A 165 20.51 -8.73 8.29
N GLY A 166 21.16 -8.92 7.14
CA GLY A 166 22.13 -9.98 6.92
C GLY A 166 21.57 -11.24 6.26
N THR A 167 20.28 -11.24 5.89
CA THR A 167 19.66 -12.37 5.17
C THR A 167 20.34 -12.64 3.83
N LEU A 168 20.83 -11.61 3.12
CA LEU A 168 21.52 -11.78 1.83
C LEU A 168 23.03 -11.56 1.92
N THR A 169 23.52 -10.93 2.99
CA THR A 169 24.95 -10.54 3.08
C THR A 169 25.77 -11.33 4.10
N ASN A 170 25.15 -12.05 5.04
CA ASN A 170 25.86 -12.74 6.12
C ASN A 170 25.73 -14.27 6.01
N PRO A 171 26.76 -14.99 5.51
CA PRO A 171 26.73 -16.45 5.40
C PRO A 171 26.62 -17.20 6.73
N ASP A 172 27.04 -16.59 7.85
CA ASP A 172 26.98 -17.23 9.17
C ASP A 172 25.57 -17.19 9.79
N TYR A 173 24.62 -16.52 9.16
CA TYR A 173 23.24 -16.46 9.63
C TYR A 173 22.45 -17.70 9.19
N ASP A 174 21.76 -18.36 10.12
CA ASP A 174 20.97 -19.57 9.82
C ASP A 174 19.89 -19.34 8.74
N GLY A 175 19.42 -18.10 8.58
CA GLY A 175 18.43 -17.72 7.59
C GLY A 175 19.01 -17.17 6.28
N TYR A 176 20.32 -17.29 6.06
CA TYR A 176 21.02 -16.81 4.87
C TYR A 176 20.47 -17.46 3.59
N ILE A 177 20.21 -16.63 2.58
CA ILE A 177 19.73 -17.07 1.27
C ILE A 177 20.51 -16.31 0.19
N GLU A 178 20.92 -17.04 -0.85
CA GLU A 178 21.52 -16.48 -2.07
C GLU A 178 20.52 -16.63 -3.22
N PRO A 179 19.65 -15.64 -3.45
CA PRO A 179 18.77 -15.63 -4.62
C PRO A 179 19.45 -14.93 -5.81
N ASP A 180 19.08 -15.34 -7.02
CA ASP A 180 19.54 -14.68 -8.25
C ASP A 180 18.64 -13.50 -8.65
N VAL A 181 17.43 -13.40 -8.09
CA VAL A 181 16.51 -12.28 -8.30
C VAL A 181 15.65 -12.05 -7.06
N VAL A 182 15.41 -10.77 -6.73
CA VAL A 182 14.50 -10.38 -5.64
C VAL A 182 13.29 -9.62 -6.18
N VAL A 183 12.10 -10.06 -5.78
CA VAL A 183 10.83 -9.35 -6.02
C VAL A 183 10.37 -8.71 -4.71
N VAL A 184 10.15 -7.41 -4.73
CA VAL A 184 9.84 -6.59 -3.56
C VAL A 184 8.47 -5.93 -3.71
N THR A 185 7.62 -6.00 -2.67
CA THR A 185 6.30 -5.36 -2.70
C THR A 185 6.37 -3.85 -2.58
N ASP A 186 7.29 -3.31 -1.77
CA ASP A 186 7.44 -1.87 -1.65
C ASP A 186 8.90 -1.51 -1.34
N PRO A 187 9.58 -0.72 -2.20
CA PRO A 187 10.97 -0.36 -1.97
C PRO A 187 11.17 0.53 -0.73
N ILE A 188 10.14 1.21 -0.22
CA ILE A 188 10.22 1.98 1.04
C ILE A 188 10.12 1.04 2.25
N GLY A 189 9.08 0.20 2.30
CA GLY A 189 8.89 -0.76 3.40
C GLY A 189 9.99 -1.81 3.49
N ASP A 190 10.48 -2.27 2.35
CA ASP A 190 11.46 -3.35 2.21
C ASP A 190 12.85 -2.82 1.84
N ALA A 191 13.16 -1.57 2.22
CA ALA A 191 14.42 -0.91 1.90
C ALA A 191 15.67 -1.71 2.32
N GLN A 192 15.56 -2.51 3.38
CA GLN A 192 16.65 -3.39 3.82
C GLN A 192 16.94 -4.50 2.80
N ALA A 193 15.91 -5.14 2.25
CA ALA A 193 16.06 -6.16 1.22
C ALA A 193 16.66 -5.56 -0.06
N VAL A 194 16.17 -4.40 -0.47
CA VAL A 194 16.69 -3.66 -1.64
C VAL A 194 18.17 -3.29 -1.45
N LYS A 195 18.53 -2.77 -0.28
CA LYS A 195 19.92 -2.37 0.03
C LYS A 195 20.87 -3.55 0.03
N GLU A 196 20.47 -4.67 0.63
CA GLU A 196 21.28 -5.88 0.64
C GLU A 196 21.42 -6.48 -0.77
N ALA A 197 20.33 -6.55 -1.54
CA ALA A 197 20.36 -7.02 -2.92
C ALA A 197 21.34 -6.21 -3.78
N ILE A 198 21.34 -4.88 -3.67
CA ILE A 198 22.31 -4.01 -4.36
C ILE A 198 23.75 -4.27 -3.91
N THR A 199 23.95 -4.51 -2.61
CA THR A 199 25.29 -4.76 -2.06
C THR A 199 25.88 -6.06 -2.62
N VAL A 200 25.05 -7.08 -2.82
CA VAL A 200 25.45 -8.36 -3.40
C VAL A 200 25.50 -8.31 -4.94
N GLY A 201 24.73 -7.42 -5.57
CA GLY A 201 24.63 -7.30 -7.02
C GLY A 201 23.48 -8.13 -7.62
N ILE A 202 22.46 -8.42 -6.83
CA ILE A 202 21.27 -9.16 -7.25
C ILE A 202 20.24 -8.18 -7.86
N PRO A 203 19.69 -8.47 -9.05
CA PRO A 203 18.66 -7.62 -9.66
C PRO A 203 17.38 -7.55 -8.82
N VAL A 204 16.82 -6.35 -8.73
CA VAL A 204 15.63 -6.04 -7.93
C VAL A 204 14.46 -5.65 -8.82
N ILE A 205 13.37 -6.41 -8.71
CA ILE A 205 12.06 -6.08 -9.26
C ILE A 205 11.20 -5.54 -8.12
N ALA A 206 10.59 -4.36 -8.29
CA ALA A 206 9.75 -3.80 -7.25
C ALA A 206 8.41 -3.26 -7.76
N MET A 207 7.38 -3.43 -6.94
CA MET A 207 6.09 -2.77 -7.12
C MET A 207 6.17 -1.35 -6.54
N CYS A 208 6.00 -0.37 -7.41
CA CYS A 208 6.17 1.04 -7.07
C CYS A 208 4.88 1.81 -7.28
N ASP A 209 4.47 2.54 -6.25
CA ASP A 209 3.43 3.56 -6.29
C ASP A 209 4.07 4.93 -6.66
N SER A 210 3.23 5.90 -6.99
CA SER A 210 3.53 7.32 -7.23
C SER A 210 4.57 7.95 -6.29
N ASN A 211 4.62 7.54 -5.02
CA ASN A 211 5.51 8.10 -4.01
C ASN A 211 6.86 7.37 -3.87
N ASN A 212 7.07 6.28 -4.60
CA ASN A 212 8.29 5.47 -4.51
C ASN A 212 9.44 6.05 -5.36
N GLN A 213 10.67 5.83 -4.92
CA GLN A 213 11.88 6.16 -5.70
C GLN A 213 12.35 4.90 -6.43
N THR A 214 12.83 5.05 -7.65
CA THR A 214 13.20 3.92 -8.53
C THR A 214 14.70 3.75 -8.71
N ALA A 215 15.53 4.63 -8.12
CA ALA A 215 16.99 4.62 -8.27
C ALA A 215 17.68 3.29 -7.96
N ASN A 216 17.07 2.48 -7.09
CA ASN A 216 17.58 1.22 -6.56
C ASN A 216 16.80 -0.01 -7.07
N VAL A 217 16.02 0.16 -8.14
CA VAL A 217 15.14 -0.87 -8.69
C VAL A 217 15.44 -1.02 -10.18
N ASP A 218 15.79 -2.23 -10.61
CA ASP A 218 16.14 -2.51 -12.01
C ASP A 218 14.88 -2.61 -12.89
N LEU A 219 13.83 -3.25 -12.38
CA LEU A 219 12.54 -3.36 -13.06
C LEU A 219 11.40 -2.88 -12.17
N VAL A 220 10.76 -1.80 -12.62
CA VAL A 220 9.65 -1.17 -11.91
C VAL A 220 8.32 -1.65 -12.49
N ILE A 221 7.46 -2.14 -11.60
CA ILE A 221 6.04 -2.43 -11.87
C ILE A 221 5.22 -1.28 -11.25
N PRO A 222 4.70 -0.33 -12.05
CA PRO A 222 3.91 0.78 -11.52
C PRO A 222 2.56 0.25 -11.07
N THR A 223 2.28 0.28 -9.77
CA THR A 223 1.00 -0.20 -9.23
C THR A 223 0.77 0.31 -7.81
N ASN A 224 -0.47 0.29 -7.37
CA ASN A 224 -0.84 0.53 -5.97
C ASN A 224 -0.31 -0.58 -5.05
N ASN A 225 0.78 -0.30 -4.32
CA ASN A 225 1.39 -1.21 -3.36
C ASN A 225 0.82 -1.13 -1.92
N LYS A 226 -0.32 -0.44 -1.74
CA LYS A 226 -0.99 -0.28 -0.43
C LYS A 226 -2.33 -1.01 -0.38
N GLY A 227 -3.04 -1.07 -1.50
CA GLY A 227 -4.34 -1.72 -1.60
C GLY A 227 -4.24 -3.23 -1.47
N ARG A 228 -5.14 -3.84 -0.69
CA ARG A 228 -5.22 -5.31 -0.55
C ARG A 228 -5.49 -5.98 -1.90
N LYS A 229 -6.58 -5.57 -2.55
CA LYS A 229 -7.01 -6.12 -3.85
C LYS A 229 -5.98 -5.87 -4.95
N ALA A 230 -5.43 -4.67 -5.01
CA ALA A 230 -4.37 -4.32 -5.96
C ALA A 230 -3.15 -5.25 -5.84
N LEU A 231 -2.66 -5.50 -4.62
CA LEU A 231 -1.55 -6.43 -4.40
C LEU A 231 -1.91 -7.86 -4.78
N SER A 232 -3.09 -8.34 -4.41
CA SER A 232 -3.57 -9.68 -4.77
C SER A 232 -3.61 -9.87 -6.29
N VAL A 233 -4.20 -8.91 -7.03
CA VAL A 233 -4.26 -8.96 -8.51
C VAL A 233 -2.87 -8.97 -9.12
N VAL A 234 -1.98 -8.08 -8.71
CA VAL A 234 -0.64 -7.99 -9.31
C VAL A 234 0.18 -9.25 -9.05
N TYR A 235 0.15 -9.79 -7.83
CA TYR A 235 0.85 -11.04 -7.53
C TYR A 235 0.24 -12.24 -8.26
N TRP A 236 -1.08 -12.30 -8.38
CA TRP A 236 -1.79 -13.34 -9.13
C TRP A 236 -1.43 -13.29 -10.63
N LEU A 237 -1.46 -12.10 -11.24
CA LEU A 237 -1.05 -11.90 -12.63
C LEU A 237 0.41 -12.31 -12.85
N LEU A 238 1.32 -11.86 -11.98
CA LEU A 238 2.73 -12.24 -12.07
C LEU A 238 2.92 -13.76 -11.95
N ALA A 239 2.19 -14.44 -11.05
CA ALA A 239 2.27 -15.88 -10.91
C ALA A 239 1.80 -16.59 -12.18
N ASN A 240 0.62 -16.26 -12.67
CA ASN A 240 0.02 -16.88 -13.85
C ASN A 240 0.87 -16.66 -15.09
N GLU A 241 1.31 -15.43 -15.33
CA GLU A 241 2.14 -15.10 -16.49
C GLU A 241 3.52 -15.77 -16.43
N THR A 242 4.08 -15.97 -15.24
CA THR A 242 5.35 -16.71 -15.06
C THR A 242 5.15 -18.21 -15.31
N LEU A 243 4.03 -18.78 -14.86
CA LEU A 243 3.69 -20.19 -15.09
C LEU A 243 3.39 -20.48 -16.56
N ASP A 244 2.64 -19.60 -17.23
CA ASP A 244 2.31 -19.70 -18.66
C ASP A 244 3.58 -19.75 -19.51
N ARG A 245 4.54 -18.85 -19.25
CA ARG A 245 5.85 -18.83 -19.93
C ARG A 245 6.70 -20.05 -19.66
N ARG A 246 6.51 -20.69 -18.50
CA ARG A 246 7.17 -21.97 -18.15
C ARG A 246 6.44 -23.19 -18.73
N GLY A 247 5.28 -22.99 -19.36
CA GLY A 247 4.45 -24.06 -19.90
C GLY A 247 3.75 -24.89 -18.83
N ALA A 248 3.58 -24.33 -17.63
CA ALA A 248 2.81 -24.92 -16.53
C ALA A 248 1.40 -24.33 -16.51
N GLU A 249 0.38 -25.13 -16.18
CA GLU A 249 -0.98 -24.63 -16.08
C GLU A 249 -1.14 -23.69 -14.88
N PRO A 250 -1.82 -22.54 -15.04
CA PRO A 250 -2.12 -21.65 -13.93
C PRO A 250 -3.07 -22.36 -12.96
N ALA A 251 -2.60 -22.61 -11.74
CA ALA A 251 -3.30 -23.46 -10.77
C ALA A 251 -4.25 -22.68 -9.83
N TYR A 252 -4.24 -21.34 -9.86
CA TYR A 252 -4.88 -20.52 -8.83
C TYR A 252 -5.80 -19.45 -9.40
N ALA A 253 -6.96 -19.27 -8.76
CA ALA A 253 -7.89 -18.20 -9.05
C ALA A 253 -7.47 -16.91 -8.32
N LEU A 254 -8.06 -15.77 -8.70
CA LEU A 254 -7.74 -14.49 -8.08
C LEU A 254 -8.12 -14.48 -6.58
N GLU A 255 -9.22 -15.15 -6.25
CA GLU A 255 -9.75 -15.25 -4.89
C GLU A 255 -8.77 -15.96 -3.95
N ASP A 256 -7.95 -16.89 -4.46
CA ASP A 256 -6.95 -17.61 -3.66
C ASP A 256 -5.81 -16.70 -3.18
N PHE A 257 -5.61 -15.55 -3.84
CA PHE A 257 -4.63 -14.54 -3.48
C PHE A 257 -5.20 -13.45 -2.57
N GLU A 258 -6.51 -13.45 -2.30
CA GLU A 258 -7.12 -12.53 -1.35
C GLU A 258 -7.06 -13.09 0.08
N THR A 259 -6.66 -12.25 1.05
CA THR A 259 -6.68 -12.65 2.46
C THR A 259 -8.11 -12.65 2.99
N GLU A 260 -8.57 -13.80 3.48
CA GLU A 260 -9.80 -13.90 4.28
C GLU A 260 -9.66 -13.04 5.55
N LEU A 261 -10.67 -12.22 5.83
CA LEU A 261 -10.69 -11.20 6.88
C LEU A 261 -10.57 -11.77 8.30
#